data_AF-A0A959SSN2-F1
#
_entry.id   AF-A0A959SSN2-F1
#
_cell.length_a   1.000
_cell.length_b   1.000
_cell.length_c   1.000
_cell.angle_alpha   90.00
_cell.angle_beta   90.00
_cell.angle_gamma   90.00
#
_symmetry.space_group_name_H-M   'P 1'
#
loop_
_entity.id
_entity.type
_entity.pdbx_description
1 polymer ?
#
loop_
_entity_poly.entity_id
_entity_poly.type
_entity_poly.pdbx_seq_one_letter_code
_entity_poly.pdbx_strand_id
1 'polypeptide(L)' 'MPKPHIHPFSWAGMLVTLGIVFGDIGTSPLYVFKAIVGEDEPINERVVLGGLSCIFWTLTLQTTFKYILITL' A
#
# COMPACT_ATOMS: atom_id res chain seq x y z
N MET A 1 9.43 -29.40 34.44
CA MET A 1 10.23 -28.74 33.37
C MET A 1 9.28 -28.45 32.21
N PRO A 2 8.87 -27.19 31.98
CA PRO A 2 7.93 -26.85 30.92
C PRO A 2 8.66 -26.87 29.57
N LYS A 3 8.09 -27.56 28.58
CA LYS A 3 8.66 -27.65 27.23
C LYS A 3 8.35 -26.35 26.46
N PRO A 4 9.31 -25.73 25.76
CA PRO A 4 9.00 -24.59 24.91
C PRO A 4 8.10 -25.05 23.77
N HIS A 5 6.89 -24.52 23.71
CA HIS A 5 5.98 -24.69 22.57
C HIS A 5 6.47 -23.76 21.45
N ILE A 6 7.43 -24.26 20.68
CA ILE A 6 7.89 -23.60 19.45
C ILE A 6 6.78 -23.83 18.42
N HIS A 7 5.91 -22.84 18.22
CA HIS A 7 4.90 -22.89 17.16
C HIS A 7 5.61 -23.07 15.82
N PRO A 8 5.24 -24.07 14.99
CA PRO A 8 5.82 -24.21 13.67
C PRO A 8 5.42 -22.98 12.86
N PHE A 9 6.43 -22.31 12.32
CA PHE A 9 6.28 -21.28 11.29
C PHE A 9 5.36 -21.83 10.18
N SER A 10 4.10 -21.41 10.19
CA SER A 10 3.10 -21.88 9.24
C SER A 10 3.14 -20.97 8.02
N TRP A 11 3.44 -21.53 6.85
CA TRP A 11 3.36 -20.84 5.56
C TRP A 11 2.00 -20.14 5.35
N ALA A 12 0.91 -20.72 5.86
CA ALA A 12 -0.41 -20.10 5.85
C ALA A 12 -0.44 -18.79 6.68
N GLY A 13 0.21 -18.77 7.84
CA GLY A 13 0.34 -17.57 8.66
C GLY A 13 1.13 -16.46 7.97
N MET A 14 2.17 -16.82 7.20
CA MET A 14 2.97 -15.86 6.43
C MET A 14 2.19 -15.23 5.28
N LEU A 15 1.37 -16.02 4.57
CA LEU A 15 0.47 -15.50 3.53
C LEU A 15 -0.58 -14.55 4.09
N VAL A 16 -1.15 -14.89 5.26
CA VAL A 16 -2.13 -14.03 5.94
C VAL A 16 -1.50 -12.71 6.38
N THR A 17 -0.32 -12.72 7.00
CA THR A 17 0.36 -11.48 7.41
C THR A 17 0.79 -10.64 6.22
N LEU A 18 1.29 -11.24 5.14
CA LEU A 18 1.55 -10.55 3.88
C LEU A 18 0.28 -9.88 3.33
N GLY A 19 -0.83 -10.60 3.28
CA GLY A 19 -2.10 -10.07 2.80
C GLY A 19 -2.59 -8.86 3.60
N ILE A 20 -2.45 -8.89 4.94
CA ILE A 20 -2.83 -7.77 5.81
C ILE A 20 -1.92 -6.56 5.58
N VAL A 21 -0.60 -6.75 5.53
CA VAL A 21 0.37 -5.66 5.34
C VAL A 21 0.21 -5.01 3.97
N PHE A 22 0.09 -5.80 2.90
CA PHE A 22 -0.16 -5.28 1.57
C PHE A 22 -1.55 -4.64 1.44
N GLY A 23 -2.55 -5.16 2.15
CA GLY A 23 -3.88 -4.55 2.25
C GLY A 23 -3.83 -3.18 2.89
N ASP A 24 -3.14 -3.04 4.03
CA ASP A 24 -2.97 -1.78 4.75
C ASP A 24 -2.27 -0.71 3.89
N ILE A 25 -1.18 -1.08 3.20
CA ILE A 25 -0.47 -0.21 2.24
C ILE A 25 -1.39 0.24 1.10
N GLY A 26 -2.29 -0.62 0.64
CA GLY A 26 -3.21 -0.34 -0.47
C GLY A 26 -4.43 0.50 -0.11
N THR A 27 -4.83 0.58 1.17
CA THR A 27 -6.01 1.35 1.57
C THR A 27 -5.85 2.84 1.32
N SER A 28 -4.65 3.39 1.57
CA SER A 28 -4.35 4.82 1.44
C SER A 28 -4.50 5.32 -0.01
N PRO A 29 -3.90 4.68 -1.04
CA PRO A 29 -4.16 5.00 -2.45
C PRO A 29 -5.64 4.93 -2.84
N LEU A 30 -6.38 3.96 -2.30
CA LEU A 30 -7.77 3.71 -2.68
C LEU A 30 -8.71 4.81 -2.16
N TYR A 31 -8.43 5.34 -0.96
CA TYR A 31 -9.08 6.55 -0.46
C TYR A 31 -8.76 7.79 -1.28
N VAL A 32 -7.49 7.97 -1.65
CA VAL A 32 -7.07 9.09 -2.51
C VAL A 32 -7.74 9.01 -3.88
N PHE A 33 -7.84 7.81 -4.45
CA PHE A 33 -8.57 7.56 -5.69
C PHE A 33 -10.04 7.94 -5.60
N LYS A 34 -10.71 7.52 -4.52
CA LYS A 34 -12.10 7.89 -4.27
C LYS A 34 -12.26 9.41 -4.16
N ALA A 35 -11.31 10.10 -3.54
CA ALA A 35 -11.30 11.57 -3.45
C ALA A 35 -11.04 12.25 -4.81
N ILE A 36 -10.23 11.66 -5.70
CA ILE A 36 -9.94 12.19 -7.04
C ILE A 36 -11.14 12.03 -7.99
N VAL A 37 -11.82 10.88 -7.93
CA VAL A 37 -12.96 10.57 -8.81
C VAL A 37 -14.22 11.34 -8.40
N GLY A 38 -14.36 11.70 -7.12
CA GLY A 38 -15.57 12.36 -6.60
C GLY A 38 -16.75 11.38 -6.46
N GLU A 39 -17.72 11.70 -5.61
CA GLU A 39 -18.88 10.81 -5.37
C GLU A 39 -19.94 10.88 -6.48
N ASP A 40 -19.98 11.97 -7.27
CA ASP A 40 -21.05 12.27 -8.23
C ASP A 40 -20.56 12.46 -9.69
N GLU A 41 -19.27 12.29 -9.98
CA GLU A 41 -18.70 12.43 -11.33
C GLU A 41 -18.63 11.07 -12.06
N PRO A 42 -18.93 11.01 -13.37
CA PRO A 42 -18.81 9.77 -14.13
C PRO A 42 -17.35 9.31 -14.16
N ILE A 43 -17.13 8.05 -13.76
CA ILE A 43 -15.80 7.42 -13.75
C ILE A 43 -15.26 7.42 -15.18
N ASN A 44 -14.35 8.36 -15.47
CA ASN A 44 -13.70 8.49 -16.76
C ASN A 44 -12.29 7.86 -16.68
N GLU A 45 -11.96 7.03 -17.65
CA GLU A 45 -10.67 6.34 -17.75
C GLU A 45 -9.48 7.32 -17.64
N ARG A 46 -9.63 8.53 -18.20
CA ARG A 46 -8.59 9.58 -18.13
C ARG A 46 -8.32 10.03 -16.69
N VAL A 47 -9.36 10.17 -15.88
CA VAL A 47 -9.25 10.60 -14.47
C VAL A 47 -8.62 9.48 -13.66
N VAL A 48 -9.01 8.23 -13.93
CA VAL A 48 -8.46 7.06 -13.24
C VAL A 48 -6.97 6.87 -13.53
N LEU A 49 -6.58 6.86 -14.81
CA LEU A 49 -5.17 6.73 -15.21
C LEU A 49 -4.33 7.93 -14.74
N GLY A 50 -4.92 9.15 -14.76
CA GLY A 50 -4.30 10.35 -14.22
C GLY A 50 -4.03 10.25 -12.72
N GLY A 51 -5.02 9.83 -11.94
CA GLY A 51 -4.90 9.59 -10.50
C GLY A 51 -3.88 8.50 -10.16
N LEU A 52 -3.89 7.38 -10.91
CA LEU A 52 -2.93 6.29 -10.72
C LEU A 52 -1.50 6.79 -10.90
N SER A 53 -1.26 7.52 -11.99
CA SER A 53 0.04 8.09 -12.33
C SER A 53 0.52 9.06 -11.25
N CYS A 54 -0.37 9.93 -10.76
CA CYS A 54 -0.05 10.87 -9.69
C CYS A 54 0.38 10.14 -8.40
N ILE A 55 -0.34 9.09 -8.00
CA ILE A 55 0.00 8.28 -6.81
C ILE A 55 1.32 7.55 -7.02
N PHE A 56 1.52 6.94 -8.20
CA PHE A 56 2.75 6.23 -8.52
C PHE A 56 3.99 7.13 -8.46
N TRP A 57 3.93 8.31 -9.09
CA TRP A 57 5.03 9.26 -9.09
C TRP A 57 5.28 9.87 -7.71
N THR A 58 4.24 10.17 -6.94
CA THR A 58 4.39 10.69 -5.58
C THR A 58 5.02 9.67 -4.65
N LEU A 59 4.59 8.40 -4.67
CA LEU A 59 5.21 7.35 -3.86
C LEU A 59 6.69 7.14 -4.23
N THR A 60 7.00 7.12 -5.53
CA THR A 60 8.37 6.97 -6.03
C THR A 60 9.26 8.14 -5.63
N LEU A 61 8.76 9.38 -5.76
CA LEU A 61 9.50 10.58 -5.38
C LEU A 61 9.66 10.68 -3.85
N GLN A 62 8.62 10.36 -3.09
CA GLN A 62 8.64 10.41 -1.62
C GLN A 62 9.70 9.48 -1.04
N THR A 63 9.79 8.23 -1.52
CA THR A 63 10.85 7.31 -1.07
C THR A 63 12.22 7.81 -1.50
N THR A 64 12.35 8.27 -2.74
CA THR A 64 13.62 8.81 -3.26
C THR A 64 14.13 9.97 -2.42
N PHE A 65 13.27 10.93 -2.08
CA PHE A 65 13.63 12.09 -1.26
C PHE A 65 14.03 11.67 0.15
N LYS A 66 13.26 10.78 0.79
CA LYS A 66 13.56 10.25 2.12
C LYS A 66 14.91 9.54 2.15
N TYR A 67 15.20 8.68 1.18
CA TYR A 67 16.44 7.92 1.14
C TYR A 67 17.65 8.78 0.77
N ILE A 68 17.52 9.72 -0.17
CA ILE A 68 18.62 10.61 -0.57
C ILE A 68 18.96 11.63 0.51
N LEU A 69 17.97 12.21 1.20
CA LEU A 69 18.24 13.30 2.16
C LEU A 69 18.48 12.84 3.60
N ILE A 70 17.83 11.75 4.05
CA ILE A 70 17.86 11.36 5.47
C ILE A 70 18.77 10.13 5.69
N THR A 71 18.90 9.27 4.68
CA THR A 71 19.65 8.01 4.83
C THR A 71 21.09 8.11 4.33
N LEU A 72 21.36 9.02 3.38
CA LEU A 72 22.67 9.20 2.76
C LEU A 72 23.60 10.10 3.58
#